data_AF-A0A5C6RVC1-F1
#
_entry.id   AF-A0A5C6RVC1-F1
#
_cell.length_a   1.000
_cell.length_b   1.000
_cell.length_c   1.000
_cell.angle_alpha   90.00
_cell.angle_beta   90.00
_cell.angle_gamma   90.00
#
_symmetry.space_group_name_H-M   'P 1'
#
loop_
_entity.id
_entity.type
_entity.pdbx_description
1 polymer ?
#
loop_
_entity_poly.entity_id
_entity_poly.type
_entity_poly.pdbx_seq_one_letter_code
_entity_poly.pdbx_strand_id
1 'polypeptide(L)'
;MPKKRQTRLVMPHLRNGLVLAFLLFLSLILGCSKESSPGPAPVNSPPAIEAPAAVTAIADSTFALRLTIEDPDGDELTVSFEGLPGWLAYDEHEQALTGTPSRSDQGASSFAVIVDDGLEQARRELTLTVLVYYSLEEKINAELSTKFQFATTGMLGVSAAVLTPEGQLIAATRGAHSAWSGEPLLPGHQYRVASVSKAFTAALVLKLAEEGYFELDDRLFEYIEIPGLDNGIAITIRHLLTHTSGLADHLNDGGFYTGSNWQTRIWEHEDIYSYAVAQGSYFWPGSSYRYSNTGFYILGALLEEATGMGLAEAFGQWLLQPLGLEHTFLDDYSTYSQKIDSLAENSRSYDYHLTSVGAAGAIVSTPTDVARFGQAVYGGTYLSESSKAAMATDYGFAVGGDHYGLGTRLWDDNGVVHLGHTGALMDYRSILMYIPEANASIALSTNDPHTNWYDLVNGLLVVVANHYR
;
A
#
# COMPACT_ATOMS: atom_id res chain seq x y z
N MET A 1 -21.96 34.79 -27.95
CA MET A 1 -21.94 35.29 -29.35
C MET A 1 -20.66 36.08 -29.57
N PRO A 2 -20.06 36.10 -30.78
CA PRO A 2 -19.85 34.98 -31.73
C PRO A 2 -18.37 34.94 -32.21
N LYS A 3 -17.84 33.82 -32.74
CA LYS A 3 -17.89 33.54 -34.18
C LYS A 3 -17.67 32.05 -34.45
N LYS A 4 -18.70 31.45 -35.06
CA LYS A 4 -18.70 30.16 -35.77
C LYS A 4 -17.85 30.28 -37.05
N ARG A 5 -17.18 29.19 -37.46
CA ARG A 5 -16.93 28.90 -38.87
C ARG A 5 -17.55 27.55 -39.22
N GLN A 6 -18.66 27.62 -39.94
CA GLN A 6 -19.17 26.55 -40.79
C GLN A 6 -18.42 26.60 -42.12
N THR A 7 -18.16 25.44 -42.70
CA THR A 7 -17.94 25.31 -44.14
C THR A 7 -18.77 24.14 -44.63
N ARG A 8 -19.62 24.41 -45.63
CA ARG A 8 -20.56 23.48 -46.27
C ARG A 8 -20.35 23.60 -47.79
N LEU A 9 -20.63 22.50 -48.50
CA LEU A 9 -20.88 22.38 -49.95
C LEU A 9 -19.62 22.44 -50.85
N VAL A 10 -19.44 21.64 -51.92
CA VAL A 10 -20.33 21.33 -53.05
C VAL A 10 -19.90 20.02 -53.75
N MET A 11 -20.87 19.22 -54.23
CA MET A 11 -20.74 18.08 -55.18
C MET A 11 -20.35 18.52 -56.60
N PRO A 12 -19.93 17.58 -57.46
CA PRO A 12 -20.50 17.57 -58.81
C PRO A 12 -21.10 16.21 -59.23
N HIS A 13 -22.28 16.30 -59.85
CA HIS A 13 -22.94 15.26 -60.66
C HIS A 13 -22.34 15.20 -62.08
N LEU A 14 -22.29 14.02 -62.70
CA LEU A 14 -22.72 13.67 -64.08
C LEU A 14 -22.38 12.18 -64.33
N ARG A 15 -23.31 11.21 -64.39
CA ARG A 15 -24.30 10.80 -65.41
C ARG A 15 -23.80 9.75 -66.45
N ASN A 16 -24.53 8.62 -66.49
CA ASN A 16 -24.99 7.81 -67.65
C ASN A 16 -24.33 6.46 -68.02
N GLY A 17 -25.20 5.45 -68.21
CA GLY A 17 -25.08 4.27 -69.12
C GLY A 17 -25.05 2.90 -68.41
N LEU A 18 -26.16 2.16 -68.19
CA LEU A 18 -26.83 1.20 -69.09
C LEU A 18 -25.83 0.16 -69.69
N VAL A 19 -25.92 -1.17 -69.52
CA VAL A 19 -26.95 -2.11 -70.03
C VAL A 19 -26.75 -3.52 -69.41
N LEU A 20 -27.86 -4.21 -69.15
CA LEU A 20 -28.02 -5.61 -68.76
C LEU A 20 -28.03 -6.52 -70.01
N ALA A 21 -27.32 -7.65 -70.03
CA ALA A 21 -27.49 -8.67 -71.08
C ALA A 21 -27.36 -10.10 -70.54
N PHE A 22 -28.49 -10.80 -70.55
CA PHE A 22 -28.67 -12.24 -70.43
C PHE A 22 -28.20 -12.92 -71.71
N LEU A 23 -27.49 -14.06 -71.62
CA LEU A 23 -27.35 -15.02 -72.72
C LEU A 23 -27.32 -16.44 -72.14
N LEU A 24 -28.45 -17.16 -72.30
CA LEU A 24 -28.51 -18.61 -72.24
C LEU A 24 -27.75 -19.19 -73.44
N PHE A 25 -26.91 -20.20 -73.19
CA PHE A 25 -26.51 -21.15 -74.22
C PHE A 25 -26.96 -22.56 -73.82
N LEU A 26 -27.89 -23.08 -74.63
CA LEU A 26 -28.33 -24.46 -74.64
C LEU A 26 -27.42 -25.22 -75.62
N SER A 27 -26.76 -26.29 -75.16
CA SER A 27 -26.14 -27.27 -76.06
C SER A 27 -26.46 -28.69 -75.56
N LEU A 28 -27.38 -29.34 -76.27
CA LEU A 28 -27.56 -30.79 -76.25
C LEU A 28 -26.35 -31.46 -76.91
N ILE A 29 -25.71 -32.40 -76.22
CA ILE A 29 -24.91 -33.45 -76.87
C ILE A 29 -25.37 -34.80 -76.31
N LEU A 30 -25.80 -35.67 -77.23
CA LEU A 30 -26.19 -37.05 -77.01
C LEU A 30 -24.95 -37.93 -76.72
N GLY A 31 -25.07 -38.78 -75.69
CA GLY A 31 -24.66 -40.19 -75.72
C GLY A 31 -23.18 -40.56 -75.86
N CYS A 32 -22.59 -41.04 -74.76
CA CYS A 32 -21.85 -42.31 -74.75
C CYS A 32 -21.55 -42.73 -73.31
N SER A 33 -22.27 -43.75 -72.82
CA SER A 33 -21.92 -44.48 -71.59
C SER A 33 -20.65 -45.29 -71.84
N LYS A 34 -19.50 -44.78 -71.38
CA LYS A 34 -18.32 -45.60 -71.12
C LYS A 34 -18.41 -46.09 -69.69
N GLU A 35 -18.57 -47.39 -69.51
CA GLU A 35 -18.23 -48.06 -68.26
C GLU A 35 -16.77 -47.73 -67.93
N SER A 36 -16.57 -46.95 -66.87
CA SER A 36 -15.26 -46.74 -66.26
C SER A 36 -14.92 -47.97 -65.44
N SER A 37 -13.85 -48.65 -65.82
CA SER A 37 -13.11 -49.57 -64.94
C SER A 37 -12.88 -48.92 -63.57
N PRO A 38 -12.99 -49.64 -62.45
CA PRO A 38 -12.71 -49.07 -61.14
C PRO A 38 -11.26 -48.59 -61.13
N GLY A 39 -11.06 -47.29 -60.93
CA GLY A 39 -9.76 -46.77 -60.57
C GLY A 39 -9.28 -47.43 -59.27
N PRO A 40 -7.97 -47.40 -58.95
CA PRO A 40 -7.52 -47.80 -57.62
C PRO A 40 -8.38 -47.07 -56.58
N ALA A 41 -8.77 -47.78 -55.52
CA ALA A 41 -9.50 -47.18 -54.41
C ALA A 41 -8.76 -45.91 -53.95
N PRO A 42 -9.49 -44.84 -53.57
CA PRO A 42 -8.84 -43.67 -52.98
C PRO A 42 -7.94 -44.12 -51.83
N VAL A 43 -6.70 -43.62 -51.81
CA VAL A 43 -5.72 -43.92 -50.77
C VAL A 43 -6.04 -43.02 -49.59
N ASN A 44 -6.36 -43.59 -48.44
CA ASN A 44 -6.63 -42.86 -47.21
C ASN A 44 -5.41 -42.04 -46.76
N SER A 45 -5.65 -40.83 -46.28
CA SER A 45 -4.68 -39.96 -45.63
C SER A 45 -5.07 -39.80 -44.16
N PRO A 46 -4.15 -39.95 -43.20
CA PRO A 46 -4.49 -39.85 -41.79
C PRO A 46 -4.99 -38.45 -41.41
N PRO A 47 -5.81 -38.33 -40.35
CA PRO A 47 -6.27 -37.05 -39.86
C PRO A 47 -5.10 -36.18 -39.36
N ALA A 48 -5.33 -34.87 -39.30
CA ALA A 48 -4.36 -33.90 -38.80
C ALA A 48 -4.86 -33.20 -37.53
N ILE A 49 -3.97 -33.04 -36.56
CA ILE A 49 -4.22 -32.28 -35.32
C ILE A 49 -3.23 -31.12 -35.26
N GLU A 50 -3.73 -29.90 -35.44
CA GLU A 50 -2.96 -28.69 -35.21
C GLU A 50 -3.34 -28.07 -33.86
N ALA A 51 -2.39 -28.14 -32.92
CA ALA A 51 -2.48 -27.57 -31.59
C ALA A 51 -1.08 -27.23 -31.04
N PRO A 52 -0.98 -26.19 -30.19
CA PRO A 52 0.26 -25.86 -29.51
C PRO A 52 0.77 -27.03 -28.66
N ALA A 53 2.08 -27.25 -28.64
CA ALA A 53 2.69 -28.32 -27.84
C ALA A 53 2.64 -28.05 -26.32
N ALA A 54 2.55 -26.77 -25.94
CA ALA A 54 2.42 -26.35 -24.54
C ALA A 54 1.46 -25.17 -24.43
N VAL A 55 0.65 -25.19 -23.36
CA VAL A 55 -0.34 -24.16 -23.04
C VAL A 55 -0.32 -23.85 -21.54
N THR A 56 -0.77 -22.66 -21.20
CA THR A 56 -0.85 -22.19 -19.80
C THR A 56 -2.28 -21.82 -19.47
N ALA A 57 -2.74 -22.26 -18.30
CA ALA A 57 -3.98 -21.81 -17.69
C ALA A 57 -3.68 -21.09 -16.37
N ILE A 58 -4.58 -20.21 -15.96
CA ILE A 58 -4.50 -19.52 -14.67
C ILE A 58 -5.60 -20.09 -13.79
N ALA A 59 -5.23 -20.53 -12.58
CA ALA A 59 -6.20 -21.00 -11.59
C ALA A 59 -7.30 -19.96 -11.37
N ASP A 60 -8.53 -20.44 -11.19
CA ASP A 60 -9.74 -19.64 -10.99
C ASP A 60 -10.12 -18.74 -12.19
N SER A 61 -9.46 -18.90 -13.35
CA SER A 61 -9.76 -18.20 -14.60
C SER A 61 -10.23 -19.16 -15.69
N THR A 62 -11.22 -18.75 -16.49
CA THR A 62 -11.69 -19.55 -17.62
C THR A 62 -10.57 -19.73 -18.64
N PHE A 63 -10.31 -20.99 -18.99
CA PHE A 63 -9.38 -21.41 -20.02
C PHE A 63 -10.15 -21.87 -21.26
N ALA A 64 -9.63 -21.53 -22.43
CA ALA A 64 -10.12 -22.02 -23.72
C ALA A 64 -8.94 -22.29 -24.66
N LEU A 65 -8.92 -23.46 -25.28
CA LEU A 65 -7.97 -23.85 -26.32
C LEU A 65 -8.73 -24.40 -27.51
N ARG A 66 -8.61 -23.74 -28.65
CA ARG A 66 -9.13 -24.26 -29.92
C ARG A 66 -8.16 -25.27 -30.51
N LEU A 67 -8.69 -26.42 -30.92
CA LEU A 67 -7.99 -27.44 -31.70
C LEU A 67 -8.40 -27.25 -33.16
N THR A 68 -7.46 -27.43 -34.08
CA THR A 68 -7.81 -27.55 -35.50
C THR A 68 -7.64 -29.01 -35.88
N ILE A 69 -8.77 -29.66 -36.18
CA ILE A 69 -8.84 -31.09 -36.49
C ILE A 69 -9.47 -31.21 -37.88
N GLU A 70 -8.71 -31.78 -38.82
CA GLU A 70 -9.09 -31.89 -40.23
C GLU A 70 -8.73 -33.27 -40.77
N ASP A 71 -9.52 -33.73 -41.73
CA ASP A 71 -9.23 -34.93 -42.52
C ASP A 71 -9.10 -34.55 -44.01
N PRO A 72 -8.00 -34.92 -44.69
CA PRO A 72 -7.82 -34.57 -46.10
C PRO A 72 -8.83 -35.21 -47.06
N ASP A 73 -9.39 -36.37 -46.68
CA ASP A 73 -10.30 -37.17 -47.50
C ASP A 73 -11.78 -36.88 -47.16
N GLY A 74 -12.02 -36.18 -46.06
CA GLY A 74 -13.34 -35.73 -45.60
C GLY A 74 -14.09 -36.80 -44.82
N ASP A 75 -13.37 -37.76 -44.25
CA ASP A 75 -13.92 -38.84 -43.45
C ASP A 75 -14.47 -38.34 -42.10
N GLU A 76 -15.37 -39.15 -41.50
CA GLU A 76 -15.99 -38.82 -40.22
C GLU A 76 -14.98 -39.01 -39.08
N LEU A 77 -14.72 -37.95 -38.32
CA LEU A 77 -13.68 -37.96 -37.29
C LEU A 77 -14.24 -38.21 -35.89
N THR A 78 -13.63 -39.15 -35.17
CA THR A 78 -13.87 -39.35 -33.74
C THR A 78 -12.71 -38.78 -32.93
N VAL A 79 -13.01 -37.86 -32.01
CA VAL A 79 -12.00 -37.25 -31.12
C VAL A 79 -12.08 -37.88 -29.74
N SER A 80 -10.93 -38.31 -29.21
CA SER A 80 -10.80 -38.82 -27.85
C SER A 80 -9.54 -38.27 -27.17
N PHE A 81 -9.47 -38.43 -25.84
CA PHE A 81 -8.39 -37.86 -25.04
C PHE A 81 -7.84 -38.88 -24.05
N GLU A 82 -6.51 -38.89 -23.88
CA GLU A 82 -5.83 -39.60 -22.80
C GLU A 82 -5.27 -38.62 -21.79
N GLY A 83 -5.55 -38.83 -20.50
CA GLY A 83 -5.03 -37.97 -19.43
C GLY A 83 -5.61 -36.56 -19.39
N LEU A 84 -6.77 -36.33 -20.01
CA LEU A 84 -7.42 -35.02 -20.00
C LEU A 84 -7.72 -34.60 -18.54
N PRO A 85 -7.24 -33.42 -18.09
CA PRO A 85 -7.57 -32.91 -16.77
C PRO A 85 -9.08 -32.86 -16.54
N GLY A 86 -9.53 -33.28 -15.36
CA GLY A 86 -10.97 -33.42 -15.07
C GLY A 86 -11.76 -32.10 -15.08
N TRP A 87 -11.08 -30.95 -15.08
CA TRP A 87 -11.67 -29.62 -15.19
C TRP A 87 -11.78 -29.12 -16.65
N LEU A 88 -11.25 -29.86 -17.63
CA LEU A 88 -11.38 -29.57 -19.06
C LEU A 88 -12.49 -30.41 -19.70
N ALA A 89 -13.32 -29.75 -20.51
CA ALA A 89 -14.33 -30.36 -21.35
C ALA A 89 -14.06 -30.01 -22.82
N TYR A 90 -14.27 -30.99 -23.70
CA TYR A 90 -14.19 -30.79 -25.15
C TYR A 90 -15.58 -30.51 -25.72
N ASP A 91 -15.69 -29.44 -26.49
CA ASP A 91 -16.85 -29.12 -27.31
C ASP A 91 -16.55 -29.51 -28.77
N GLU A 92 -17.27 -30.51 -29.28
CA GLU A 92 -17.10 -31.03 -30.64
C GLU A 92 -17.53 -30.05 -31.73
N HIS A 93 -18.50 -29.18 -31.46
CA HIS A 93 -19.00 -28.20 -32.43
C HIS A 93 -18.03 -27.04 -32.59
N GLU A 94 -17.45 -26.58 -31.50
CA GLU A 94 -16.50 -25.47 -31.49
C GLU A 94 -15.04 -25.93 -31.70
N GLN A 95 -14.80 -27.25 -31.67
CA GLN A 95 -13.48 -27.89 -31.60
C GLN A 95 -12.60 -27.24 -30.52
N ALA A 96 -13.17 -27.05 -29.32
CA ALA A 96 -12.52 -26.30 -28.25
C ALA A 96 -12.51 -27.06 -26.92
N LEU A 97 -11.37 -27.05 -26.26
CA LEU A 97 -11.22 -27.43 -24.87
C LEU A 97 -11.49 -26.22 -23.99
N THR A 98 -12.48 -26.30 -23.10
CA THR A 98 -12.82 -25.22 -22.16
C THR A 98 -12.92 -25.74 -20.74
N GLY A 99 -12.63 -24.88 -19.76
CA GLY A 99 -12.63 -25.27 -18.36
C GLY A 99 -12.19 -24.14 -17.44
N THR A 100 -12.23 -24.38 -16.13
CA THR A 100 -11.67 -23.45 -15.14
C THR A 100 -10.87 -24.28 -14.12
N PRO A 101 -9.53 -24.25 -14.16
CA PRO A 101 -8.72 -24.98 -13.19
C PRO A 101 -8.87 -24.38 -11.80
N SER A 102 -8.81 -25.22 -10.78
CA SER A 102 -8.69 -24.81 -9.39
C SER A 102 -7.21 -24.61 -9.01
N ARG A 103 -6.98 -24.03 -7.84
CA ARG A 103 -5.61 -23.92 -7.28
C ARG A 103 -4.95 -25.27 -6.99
N SER A 104 -5.72 -26.34 -6.74
CA SER A 104 -5.18 -27.69 -6.58
C SER A 104 -4.64 -28.30 -7.86
N ASP A 105 -4.97 -27.72 -9.02
CA ASP A 105 -4.47 -28.16 -10.32
C ASP A 105 -3.09 -27.55 -10.67
N GLN A 106 -2.48 -26.79 -9.74
CA GLN A 106 -1.19 -26.13 -9.94
C GLN A 106 -0.10 -27.10 -10.42
N GLY A 107 0.64 -26.66 -11.44
CA GLY A 107 1.77 -27.40 -11.99
C GLY A 107 1.52 -27.83 -13.43
N ALA A 108 2.44 -28.64 -13.95
CA ALA A 108 2.36 -29.15 -15.31
C ALA A 108 1.70 -30.53 -15.35
N SER A 109 0.80 -30.72 -16.31
CA SER A 109 0.21 -32.01 -16.67
C SER A 109 0.32 -32.20 -18.18
N SER A 110 0.35 -33.45 -18.63
CA SER A 110 0.33 -33.77 -20.06
C SER A 110 -0.89 -34.59 -20.40
N PHE A 111 -1.51 -34.29 -21.55
CA PHE A 111 -2.61 -35.05 -22.10
C PHE A 111 -2.41 -35.22 -23.61
N ALA A 112 -3.04 -36.25 -24.19
CA ALA A 112 -2.99 -36.48 -25.63
C ALA A 112 -4.38 -36.30 -26.25
N VAL A 113 -4.43 -35.61 -27.39
CA VAL A 113 -5.57 -35.60 -28.31
C VAL A 113 -5.35 -36.71 -29.32
N ILE A 114 -6.35 -37.57 -29.49
CA ILE A 114 -6.34 -38.68 -30.43
C ILE A 114 -7.52 -38.49 -31.38
N VAL A 115 -7.25 -38.47 -32.68
CA VAL A 115 -8.26 -38.34 -33.73
C VAL A 115 -8.18 -39.57 -34.61
N ASP A 116 -9.33 -40.21 -34.84
CA ASP A 116 -9.50 -41.46 -35.59
C ASP A 116 -10.48 -41.22 -36.74
N ASP A 117 -10.11 -41.59 -37.96
CA ASP A 117 -10.94 -41.53 -39.19
C ASP A 117 -11.64 -42.89 -39.51
N GLY A 118 -11.42 -43.91 -38.68
CA GLY A 118 -11.90 -45.29 -38.84
C GLY A 118 -10.91 -46.23 -39.52
N LEU A 119 -9.80 -45.72 -40.06
CA LEU A 119 -8.74 -46.45 -40.77
C LEU A 119 -7.34 -46.19 -40.18
N GLU A 120 -7.01 -44.94 -39.87
CA GLU A 120 -5.78 -44.46 -39.27
C GLU A 120 -6.05 -43.48 -38.10
N GLN A 121 -5.03 -43.27 -37.25
CA GLN A 121 -5.12 -42.39 -36.10
C GLN A 121 -3.98 -41.37 -36.07
N ALA A 122 -4.32 -40.13 -35.71
CA ALA A 122 -3.37 -39.10 -35.33
C ALA A 122 -3.35 -38.91 -33.82
N ARG A 123 -2.15 -38.70 -33.27
CA ARG A 123 -1.94 -38.45 -31.84
C ARG A 123 -1.10 -37.20 -31.65
N ARG A 124 -1.56 -36.30 -30.78
CA ARG A 124 -0.83 -35.09 -30.39
C ARG A 124 -0.78 -34.97 -28.88
N GLU A 125 0.42 -34.96 -28.31
CA GLU A 125 0.62 -34.65 -26.89
C GLU A 125 0.72 -33.15 -26.66
N LEU A 126 0.08 -32.67 -25.59
CA LEU A 126 0.13 -31.30 -25.11
C LEU A 126 0.52 -31.27 -23.64
N THR A 127 1.34 -30.29 -23.28
CA THR A 127 1.62 -29.96 -21.87
C THR A 127 0.80 -28.76 -21.45
N LEU A 128 0.02 -28.89 -20.38
CA LEU A 128 -0.77 -27.83 -19.78
C LEU A 128 -0.20 -27.47 -18.40
N THR A 129 0.24 -26.23 -18.25
CA THR A 129 0.73 -25.69 -16.98
C THR A 129 -0.32 -24.78 -16.35
N VAL A 130 -0.76 -25.09 -15.14
CA VAL A 130 -1.64 -24.22 -14.34
C VAL A 130 -0.78 -23.35 -13.43
N LEU A 131 -0.89 -22.03 -13.57
CA LEU A 131 -0.27 -21.04 -12.71
C LEU A 131 -1.25 -20.56 -11.64
N VAL A 132 -0.76 -20.31 -10.43
CA VAL A 132 -1.52 -19.70 -9.33
C VAL A 132 -0.94 -18.32 -9.05
N TYR A 133 -1.75 -17.28 -9.15
CA TYR A 133 -1.40 -15.92 -8.73
C TYR A 133 -2.09 -15.60 -7.42
N TYR A 134 -1.31 -15.22 -6.41
CA TYR A 134 -1.83 -14.71 -5.14
C TYR A 134 -2.06 -13.21 -5.24
N SER A 135 -3.21 -12.75 -4.75
CA SER A 135 -3.49 -11.32 -4.60
C SER A 135 -2.49 -10.67 -3.63
N LEU A 136 -2.35 -9.34 -3.68
CA LEU A 136 -1.51 -8.63 -2.71
C LEU A 136 -2.01 -8.87 -1.27
N GLU A 137 -3.32 -8.94 -1.07
CA GLU A 137 -3.93 -9.26 0.21
C GLU A 137 -3.56 -10.67 0.72
N GLU A 138 -3.57 -11.67 -0.16
CA GLU A 138 -3.16 -13.03 0.20
C GLU A 138 -1.67 -13.06 0.58
N LYS A 139 -0.81 -12.36 -0.17
CA LYS A 139 0.63 -12.26 0.10
C LYS A 139 0.90 -11.57 1.44
N ILE A 140 0.25 -10.44 1.71
CA ILE A 140 0.36 -9.69 2.98
C ILE A 140 -0.09 -10.56 4.15
N ASN A 141 -1.23 -11.24 4.02
CA ASN A 141 -1.74 -12.12 5.06
C ASN A 141 -0.82 -13.30 5.33
N ALA A 142 -0.29 -13.94 4.28
CA ALA A 142 0.63 -15.06 4.42
C ALA A 142 1.94 -14.62 5.09
N GLU A 143 2.51 -13.49 4.66
CA GLU A 143 3.76 -12.97 5.23
C GLU A 143 3.58 -12.58 6.70
N LEU A 144 2.53 -11.82 7.02
CA LEU A 144 2.23 -11.43 8.39
C LEU A 144 2.00 -12.66 9.27
N SER A 145 1.24 -13.66 8.81
CA SER A 145 1.05 -14.93 9.52
C SER A 145 2.38 -15.63 9.81
N THR A 146 3.21 -15.84 8.78
CA THR A 146 4.46 -16.59 8.89
C THR A 146 5.42 -15.88 9.83
N LYS A 147 5.63 -14.56 9.67
CA LYS A 147 6.51 -13.79 10.53
C LYS A 147 6.00 -13.72 11.96
N PHE A 148 4.69 -13.52 12.15
CA PHE A 148 4.09 -13.49 13.47
C PHE A 148 4.30 -14.81 14.22
N GLN A 149 4.09 -15.93 13.54
CA GLN A 149 4.20 -17.26 14.12
C GLN A 149 5.65 -17.65 14.45
N PHE A 150 6.59 -17.38 13.53
CA PHE A 150 7.93 -17.99 13.58
C PHE A 150 9.07 -17.00 13.90
N ALA A 151 8.92 -15.71 13.60
CA ALA A 151 9.96 -14.70 13.84
C ALA A 151 9.70 -13.90 15.13
N THR A 152 8.43 -13.70 15.46
CA THR A 152 7.98 -12.95 16.65
C THR A 152 7.13 -13.82 17.59
N THR A 153 7.51 -15.09 17.74
CA THR A 153 6.80 -16.02 18.63
C THR A 153 6.70 -15.45 20.04
N GLY A 154 5.47 -15.34 20.56
CA GLY A 154 5.19 -14.82 21.90
C GLY A 154 4.84 -13.33 21.93
N MET A 155 4.92 -12.61 20.81
CA MET A 155 4.36 -11.27 20.70
C MET A 155 2.83 -11.30 20.87
N LEU A 156 2.28 -10.38 21.67
CA LEU A 156 0.85 -10.36 21.97
C LEU A 156 -0.02 -10.17 20.73
N GLY A 157 0.28 -9.15 19.92
CA GLY A 157 -0.55 -8.79 18.79
C GLY A 157 0.06 -7.78 17.83
N VAL A 158 -0.36 -7.86 16.57
CA VAL A 158 0.02 -6.94 15.50
C VAL A 158 -1.17 -6.63 14.60
N SER A 159 -1.25 -5.38 14.16
CA SER A 159 -2.12 -4.93 13.09
C SER A 159 -1.29 -4.22 12.03
N ALA A 160 -1.54 -4.53 10.77
CA ALA A 160 -0.88 -3.94 9.62
C ALA A 160 -1.93 -3.48 8.60
N ALA A 161 -1.60 -2.41 7.87
CA ALA A 161 -2.38 -1.94 6.75
C ALA A 161 -1.48 -1.52 5.60
N VAL A 162 -1.94 -1.76 4.38
CA VAL A 162 -1.33 -1.28 3.14
C VAL A 162 -2.39 -0.55 2.34
N LEU A 163 -2.13 0.70 1.96
CA LEU A 163 -2.94 1.44 1.01
C LEU A 163 -2.19 1.48 -0.33
N THR A 164 -2.80 0.90 -1.35
CA THR A 164 -2.20 0.76 -2.69
C THR A 164 -2.37 2.02 -3.54
N PRO A 165 -1.56 2.20 -4.61
CA PRO A 165 -1.77 3.26 -5.60
C PRO A 165 -3.15 3.22 -6.27
N GLU A 166 -3.80 2.04 -6.37
CA GLU A 166 -5.16 1.90 -6.89
C GLU A 166 -6.25 2.31 -5.88
N GLY A 167 -5.87 2.68 -4.66
CA GLY A 167 -6.79 3.03 -3.58
C GLY A 167 -7.36 1.84 -2.82
N GLN A 168 -6.81 0.63 -3.01
CA GLN A 168 -7.20 -0.54 -2.24
C GLN A 168 -6.57 -0.48 -0.85
N LEU A 169 -7.39 -0.52 0.20
CA LEU A 169 -6.94 -0.64 1.57
C LEU A 169 -6.98 -2.10 2.02
N ILE A 170 -5.81 -2.67 2.30
CA ILE A 170 -5.64 -4.04 2.78
C ILE A 170 -5.25 -3.96 4.25
N ALA A 171 -5.95 -4.67 5.13
CA ALA A 171 -5.62 -4.74 6.55
C ALA A 171 -5.49 -6.19 7.02
N ALA A 172 -4.53 -6.46 7.89
CA ALA A 172 -4.30 -7.80 8.44
C ALA A 172 -3.91 -7.70 9.92
N THR A 173 -4.46 -8.59 10.75
CA THR A 173 -4.20 -8.64 12.19
C THR A 173 -3.81 -10.04 12.64
N ARG A 174 -2.93 -10.16 13.63
CA ARG A 174 -2.58 -11.44 14.29
C ARG A 174 -2.46 -11.23 15.79
N GLY A 175 -2.77 -12.26 16.57
CA GLY A 175 -2.70 -12.22 18.02
C GLY A 175 -3.92 -11.57 18.68
N ALA A 176 -3.74 -11.12 19.92
CA ALA A 176 -4.81 -10.65 20.80
C ALA A 176 -4.68 -9.15 21.08
N HIS A 177 -5.83 -8.50 21.27
CA HIS A 177 -5.85 -7.06 21.58
C HIS A 177 -5.58 -6.79 23.07
N SER A 178 -5.73 -7.80 23.94
CA SER A 178 -5.41 -7.72 25.37
C SER A 178 -4.93 -9.07 25.87
N ALA A 179 -3.86 -9.06 26.68
CA ALA A 179 -3.36 -10.27 27.34
C ALA A 179 -4.33 -10.80 28.42
N TRP A 180 -5.26 -9.96 28.91
CA TRP A 180 -6.19 -10.30 29.97
C TRP A 180 -7.43 -11.02 29.45
N SER A 181 -8.06 -10.48 28.41
CA SER A 181 -9.25 -11.08 27.81
C SER A 181 -8.90 -12.21 26.84
N GLY A 182 -7.73 -12.14 26.18
CA GLY A 182 -7.34 -13.06 25.12
C GLY A 182 -8.14 -12.89 23.82
N GLU A 183 -8.98 -11.87 23.73
CA GLU A 183 -9.80 -11.58 22.56
C GLU A 183 -8.94 -11.17 21.36
N PRO A 184 -9.32 -11.58 20.14
CA PRO A 184 -8.49 -11.37 18.95
C PRO A 184 -8.37 -9.90 18.56
N LEU A 185 -7.23 -9.55 17.97
CA LEU A 185 -7.07 -8.24 17.32
C LEU A 185 -7.93 -8.13 16.07
N LEU A 186 -8.73 -7.07 16.03
CA LEU A 186 -9.47 -6.60 14.85
C LEU A 186 -8.82 -5.35 14.22
N PRO A 187 -8.98 -5.13 12.90
CA PRO A 187 -8.39 -3.97 12.21
C PRO A 187 -8.79 -2.59 12.77
N GLY A 188 -9.93 -2.51 13.46
CA GLY A 188 -10.43 -1.28 14.07
C GLY A 188 -9.84 -0.95 15.44
N HIS A 189 -9.01 -1.82 16.04
CA HIS A 189 -8.37 -1.47 17.30
C HIS A 189 -7.34 -0.34 17.10
N GLN A 190 -7.39 0.61 18.01
CA GLN A 190 -6.51 1.76 18.04
C GLN A 190 -5.21 1.44 18.79
N TYR A 191 -4.18 2.20 18.49
CA TYR A 191 -2.86 2.13 19.12
C TYR A 191 -2.40 3.55 19.44
N ARG A 192 -1.62 3.70 20.51
CA ARG A 192 -0.79 4.90 20.67
C ARG A 192 0.31 4.81 19.63
N VAL A 193 0.24 5.63 18.58
CA VAL A 193 1.22 5.55 17.47
C VAL A 193 2.54 6.23 17.81
N ALA A 194 2.68 6.74 19.04
CA ALA A 194 3.94 7.23 19.58
C ALA A 194 4.59 8.23 18.62
N SER A 195 5.90 8.14 18.38
CA SER A 195 6.63 9.09 17.53
C SER A 195 6.20 9.12 16.05
N VAL A 196 5.33 8.23 15.57
CA VAL A 196 4.63 8.45 14.28
C VAL A 196 3.85 9.78 14.30
N SER A 197 3.40 10.24 15.47
CA SER A 197 2.77 11.54 15.69
C SER A 197 3.60 12.73 15.18
N LYS A 198 4.93 12.57 15.08
CA LYS A 198 5.82 13.62 14.54
C LYS A 198 5.58 13.88 13.05
N ALA A 199 5.26 12.83 12.29
CA ALA A 199 4.90 12.99 10.88
C ALA A 199 3.58 13.76 10.74
N PHE A 200 2.58 13.45 11.59
CA PHE A 200 1.31 14.20 11.65
C PHE A 200 1.54 15.67 12.05
N THR A 201 2.35 15.91 13.07
CA THR A 201 2.71 17.26 13.52
C THR A 201 3.40 18.04 12.41
N ALA A 202 4.38 17.44 11.74
CA ALA A 202 5.08 18.08 10.64
C ALA A 202 4.15 18.39 9.46
N ALA A 203 3.22 17.48 9.12
CA ALA A 203 2.23 17.73 8.08
C ALA A 203 1.35 18.95 8.43
N LEU A 204 0.89 19.06 9.68
CA LEU A 204 0.08 20.19 10.11
C LEU A 204 0.89 21.51 10.19
N VAL A 205 2.13 21.48 10.68
CA VAL A 205 3.02 22.65 10.69
C VAL A 205 3.28 23.14 9.26
N LEU A 206 3.58 22.23 8.33
CA LEU A 206 3.77 22.56 6.91
C LEU A 206 2.49 23.12 6.30
N LYS A 207 1.33 22.56 6.64
CA LYS A 207 0.05 23.04 6.15
C LYS A 207 -0.23 24.47 6.62
N LEU A 208 0.00 24.79 7.89
CA LEU A 208 -0.19 26.16 8.38
C LEU A 208 0.84 27.15 7.81
N ALA A 209 2.07 26.69 7.54
CA ALA A 209 3.05 27.49 6.83
C ALA A 209 2.61 27.82 5.39
N GLU A 210 2.02 26.86 4.67
CA GLU A 210 1.44 27.10 3.33
C GLU A 210 0.28 28.10 3.35
N GLU A 211 -0.51 28.10 4.43
CA GLU A 211 -1.61 29.05 4.63
C GLU A 211 -1.12 30.43 5.15
N GLY A 212 0.19 30.59 5.34
CA GLY A 212 0.82 31.87 5.68
C GLY A 212 0.73 32.27 7.15
N TYR A 213 0.50 31.31 8.06
CA TYR A 213 0.53 31.57 9.51
C TYR A 213 1.94 31.91 10.02
N PHE A 214 2.96 31.30 9.41
CA PHE A 214 4.38 31.49 9.71
C PHE A 214 5.24 30.94 8.56
N GLU A 215 6.52 31.31 8.51
CA GLU A 215 7.52 30.66 7.67
C GLU A 215 8.38 29.69 8.51
N LEU A 216 8.86 28.61 7.90
CA LEU A 216 9.66 27.61 8.65
C LEU A 216 10.98 28.17 9.19
N ASP A 217 11.51 29.23 8.58
CA ASP A 217 12.76 29.85 8.99
C ASP A 217 12.57 31.02 9.95
N ASP A 218 11.32 31.33 10.32
CA ASP A 218 11.03 32.29 11.37
C ASP A 218 11.60 31.83 12.71
N ARG A 219 11.95 32.82 13.54
CA ARG A 219 12.46 32.56 14.87
C ARG A 219 11.33 32.15 15.79
N LEU A 220 11.54 31.07 16.54
CA LEU A 220 10.52 30.53 17.44
C LEU A 220 10.02 31.60 18.44
N PHE A 221 10.91 32.45 18.95
CA PHE A 221 10.56 33.46 19.94
C PHE A 221 9.60 34.55 19.43
N GLU A 222 9.40 34.65 18.12
CA GLU A 222 8.41 35.57 17.54
C GLU A 222 6.97 35.08 17.78
N TYR A 223 6.80 33.80 18.11
CA TYR A 223 5.51 33.15 18.38
C TYR A 223 5.41 32.66 19.82
N ILE A 224 6.49 32.06 20.36
CA ILE A 224 6.51 31.47 21.70
C ILE A 224 7.76 31.93 22.44
N GLU A 225 7.56 32.72 23.49
CA GLU A 225 8.64 33.10 24.39
C GLU A 225 8.88 32.01 25.44
N ILE A 226 10.12 31.53 25.54
CA ILE A 226 10.58 30.60 26.58
C ILE A 226 11.69 31.29 27.39
N PRO A 227 11.34 31.98 28.49
CA PRO A 227 12.32 32.74 29.28
C PRO A 227 13.44 31.85 29.81
N GLY A 228 14.70 32.29 29.61
CA GLY A 228 15.88 31.58 30.10
C GLY A 228 16.43 30.49 29.18
N LEU A 229 15.82 30.26 28.01
CA LEU A 229 16.37 29.33 27.03
C LEU A 229 17.53 29.97 26.25
N ASP A 230 18.77 29.61 26.60
CA ASP A 230 20.01 30.24 26.13
C ASP A 230 20.15 30.34 24.59
N ASN A 231 19.60 29.37 23.85
CA ASN A 231 19.61 29.35 22.39
C ASN A 231 18.25 29.71 21.75
N GLY A 232 17.24 30.04 22.56
CA GLY A 232 15.85 30.27 22.13
C GLY A 232 15.71 31.37 21.08
N ILE A 233 16.58 32.39 21.14
CA ILE A 233 16.61 33.49 20.15
C ILE A 233 17.03 33.04 18.74
N ALA A 234 17.71 31.90 18.62
CA ALA A 234 18.26 31.40 17.34
C ALA A 234 17.51 30.18 16.80
N ILE A 235 16.67 29.52 17.61
CA ILE A 235 15.87 28.38 17.15
C ILE A 235 14.86 28.88 16.12
N THR A 236 14.76 28.16 15.00
CA THR A 236 13.70 28.35 14.00
C THR A 236 12.72 27.19 14.08
N ILE A 237 11.55 27.35 13.49
CA ILE A 237 10.55 26.27 13.39
C ILE A 237 11.14 25.06 12.65
N ARG A 238 11.92 25.30 11.59
CA ARG A 238 12.66 24.27 10.85
C ARG A 238 13.60 23.49 11.76
N HIS A 239 14.35 24.16 12.63
CA HIS A 239 15.26 23.46 13.56
C HIS A 239 14.54 22.51 14.53
N LEU A 240 13.29 22.81 14.89
CA LEU A 240 12.47 21.88 15.68
C LEU A 240 12.05 20.67 14.85
N LEU A 241 11.58 20.89 13.62
CA LEU A 241 11.14 19.83 12.69
C LEU A 241 12.27 18.86 12.32
N THR A 242 13.53 19.33 12.28
CA THR A 242 14.70 18.55 11.84
C THR A 242 15.52 17.96 12.99
N HIS A 243 15.12 18.17 14.25
CA HIS A 243 15.91 17.80 15.44
C HIS A 243 17.32 18.43 15.47
N THR A 244 17.45 19.65 14.96
CA THR A 244 18.72 20.41 14.97
C THR A 244 18.64 21.63 15.88
N SER A 245 17.73 21.65 16.85
CA SER A 245 17.54 22.78 17.78
C SER A 245 18.51 22.80 18.96
N GLY A 246 19.12 21.66 19.29
CA GLY A 246 20.00 21.53 20.47
C GLY A 246 19.25 21.38 21.81
N LEU A 247 17.92 21.23 21.79
CA LEU A 247 17.09 21.04 22.98
C LEU A 247 17.30 19.66 23.62
N ALA A 248 17.23 19.60 24.94
CA ALA A 248 17.12 18.35 25.68
C ALA A 248 15.85 17.58 25.33
N ASP A 249 15.85 16.25 25.52
CA ASP A 249 14.71 15.38 25.29
C ASP A 249 14.03 15.02 26.62
N HIS A 250 12.96 15.75 26.99
CA HIS A 250 12.30 15.57 28.29
C HIS A 250 11.72 14.16 28.52
N LEU A 251 11.46 13.38 27.48
CA LEU A 251 10.98 12.01 27.63
C LEU A 251 12.11 11.00 27.90
N ASN A 252 13.34 11.30 27.45
CA ASN A 252 14.44 10.33 27.37
C ASN A 252 15.67 10.69 28.21
N ASP A 253 15.93 11.98 28.47
CA ASP A 253 17.16 12.44 29.14
C ASP A 253 17.10 12.34 30.68
N GLY A 254 16.01 11.80 31.22
CA GLY A 254 15.81 11.60 32.66
C GLY A 254 15.58 12.90 33.43
N GLY A 255 15.17 12.78 34.70
CA GLY A 255 14.98 13.94 35.58
C GLY A 255 13.75 14.82 35.29
N PHE A 256 12.99 14.55 34.23
CA PHE A 256 11.73 15.23 33.94
C PHE A 256 10.59 14.69 34.82
N TYR A 257 10.37 13.37 34.77
CA TYR A 257 9.36 12.68 35.58
C TYR A 257 9.80 12.59 37.04
N THR A 258 9.42 13.58 37.85
CA THR A 258 9.78 13.71 39.27
C THR A 258 8.55 13.96 40.15
N GLY A 259 8.68 13.70 41.45
CA GLY A 259 7.57 13.78 42.41
C GLY A 259 6.81 12.45 42.55
N SER A 260 5.93 12.34 43.54
CA SER A 260 5.19 11.10 43.82
C SER A 260 3.95 10.89 42.95
N ASN A 261 3.50 11.92 42.23
CA ASN A 261 2.29 11.93 41.42
C ASN A 261 2.57 12.11 39.90
N TRP A 262 3.82 11.96 39.46
CA TRP A 262 4.22 12.27 38.08
C TRP A 262 3.42 11.49 37.03
N GLN A 263 2.99 10.26 37.34
CA GLN A 263 2.20 9.42 36.43
C GLN A 263 0.81 10.00 36.14
N THR A 264 0.15 10.60 37.14
CA THR A 264 -1.25 11.01 37.02
C THR A 264 -1.45 12.52 36.95
N ARG A 265 -0.37 13.29 37.09
CA ARG A 265 -0.38 14.74 36.97
C ARG A 265 -0.62 15.16 35.51
N ILE A 266 -1.42 16.20 35.33
CA ILE A 266 -1.50 16.96 34.07
C ILE A 266 -0.27 17.89 34.00
N TRP A 267 0.49 17.75 32.92
CA TRP A 267 1.65 18.56 32.60
C TRP A 267 1.26 19.78 31.77
N GLU A 268 1.77 20.94 32.17
CA GLU A 268 1.57 22.22 31.48
C GLU A 268 2.81 22.56 30.66
N HIS A 269 2.69 23.46 29.67
CA HIS A 269 3.81 23.89 28.81
C HIS A 269 5.02 24.35 29.63
N GLU A 270 4.77 25.09 30.72
CA GLU A 270 5.80 25.58 31.64
C GLU A 270 6.63 24.44 32.27
N ASP A 271 6.03 23.27 32.54
CA ASP A 271 6.78 22.12 33.08
C ASP A 271 7.85 21.63 32.09
N ILE A 272 7.51 21.57 30.79
CA ILE A 272 8.42 21.15 29.72
C ILE A 272 9.46 22.24 29.45
N TYR A 273 9.02 23.50 29.44
CA TYR A 273 9.88 24.66 29.18
C TYR A 273 10.92 24.84 30.28
N SER A 274 10.50 24.81 31.55
CA SER A 274 11.40 24.84 32.70
C SER A 274 12.42 23.70 32.67
N TYR A 275 12.03 22.50 32.23
CA TYR A 275 12.99 21.40 32.04
C TYR A 275 14.02 21.72 30.95
N ALA A 276 13.58 22.20 29.80
CA ALA A 276 14.47 22.56 28.69
C ALA A 276 15.46 23.66 29.11
N VAL A 277 14.99 24.68 29.83
CA VAL A 277 15.82 25.75 30.39
C VAL A 277 16.84 25.19 31.38
N ALA A 278 16.41 24.31 32.30
CA ALA A 278 17.30 23.72 33.30
C ALA A 278 18.40 22.82 32.71
N GLN A 279 18.13 22.14 31.60
CA GLN A 279 19.15 21.35 30.88
C GLN A 279 20.09 22.22 30.02
N GLY A 280 19.64 23.41 29.63
CA GLY A 280 20.35 24.27 28.70
C GLY A 280 20.42 23.70 27.29
N SER A 281 21.32 24.26 26.47
CA SER A 281 21.49 23.87 25.07
C SER A 281 22.69 22.92 24.91
N TYR A 282 22.50 21.82 24.17
CA TYR A 282 23.59 20.90 23.82
C TYR A 282 24.50 21.46 22.72
N PHE A 283 23.95 22.28 21.81
CA PHE A 283 24.66 22.88 20.67
C PHE A 283 23.85 24.00 20.03
N TRP A 284 24.51 24.84 19.22
CA TRP A 284 23.85 25.93 18.51
C TRP A 284 22.89 25.41 17.43
N PRO A 285 21.68 25.99 17.29
CA PRO A 285 20.70 25.51 16.31
C PRO A 285 21.28 25.42 14.89
N GLY A 286 21.07 24.27 14.24
CA GLY A 286 21.57 23.93 12.91
C GLY A 286 22.98 23.34 12.88
N SER A 287 23.74 23.35 13.98
CA SER A 287 25.15 22.90 13.97
C SER A 287 25.34 21.39 14.17
N SER A 288 24.33 20.68 14.68
CA SER A 288 24.36 19.24 14.96
C SER A 288 22.95 18.67 14.94
N TYR A 289 22.84 17.35 14.91
CA TYR A 289 21.59 16.62 15.12
C TYR A 289 21.51 16.03 16.53
N ARG A 290 20.33 16.14 17.15
CA ARG A 290 19.95 15.36 18.34
C ARG A 290 18.43 15.29 18.40
N TYR A 291 17.91 14.07 18.30
CA TYR A 291 16.49 13.79 18.48
C TYR A 291 15.98 14.35 19.81
N SER A 292 14.90 15.12 19.78
CA SER A 292 14.29 15.72 20.96
C SER A 292 12.77 15.74 20.86
N ASN A 293 12.09 15.07 21.80
CA ASN A 293 10.64 15.18 21.92
C ASN A 293 10.20 16.58 22.36
N THR A 294 11.05 17.32 23.08
CA THR A 294 10.79 18.71 23.49
C THR A 294 10.56 19.61 22.28
N GLY A 295 11.34 19.43 21.22
CA GLY A 295 11.15 20.24 20.01
C GLY A 295 9.78 20.03 19.36
N PHE A 296 9.32 18.77 19.29
CA PHE A 296 7.99 18.46 18.76
C PHE A 296 6.85 18.84 19.70
N TYR A 297 7.09 18.81 21.02
CA TYR A 297 6.15 19.35 21.99
C TYR A 297 5.92 20.85 21.76
N ILE A 298 7.01 21.61 21.60
CA ILE A 298 6.97 23.05 21.31
C ILE A 298 6.28 23.34 19.97
N LEU A 299 6.48 22.48 18.95
CA LEU A 299 5.69 22.58 17.71
C LEU A 299 4.18 22.44 17.97
N GLY A 300 3.77 21.60 18.93
CA GLY A 300 2.37 21.55 19.37
C GLY A 300 1.88 22.88 19.93
N ALA A 301 2.64 23.50 20.83
CA ALA A 301 2.31 24.83 21.35
C ALA A 301 2.26 25.90 20.24
N LEU A 302 3.10 25.79 19.21
CA LEU A 302 3.08 26.70 18.06
C LEU A 302 1.78 26.55 17.26
N LEU A 303 1.29 25.32 17.11
CA LEU A 303 0.01 25.06 16.45
C LEU A 303 -1.16 25.68 17.24
N GLU A 304 -1.13 25.60 18.57
CA GLU A 304 -2.13 26.25 19.42
C GLU A 304 -2.10 27.77 19.26
N GLU A 305 -0.91 28.39 19.33
CA GLU A 305 -0.74 29.83 19.16
C GLU A 305 -1.21 30.29 17.77
N ALA A 306 -0.79 29.60 16.71
CA ALA A 306 -1.13 29.96 15.34
C ALA A 306 -2.64 29.85 15.06
N THR A 307 -3.30 28.83 15.62
CA THR A 307 -4.72 28.56 15.34
C THR A 307 -5.67 29.21 16.33
N GLY A 308 -5.21 29.55 17.53
CA GLY A 308 -6.05 29.95 18.67
C GLY A 308 -6.92 28.81 19.23
N MET A 309 -6.63 27.56 18.87
CA MET A 309 -7.37 26.36 19.28
C MET A 309 -6.55 25.52 20.26
N GLY A 310 -7.20 24.67 21.06
CA GLY A 310 -6.49 23.62 21.80
C GLY A 310 -5.89 22.60 20.84
N LEU A 311 -4.77 21.97 21.21
CA LEU A 311 -4.01 21.12 20.29
C LEU A 311 -4.83 20.00 19.66
N ALA A 312 -5.68 19.31 20.44
CA ALA A 312 -6.54 18.25 19.92
C ALA A 312 -7.57 18.77 18.89
N GLU A 313 -8.10 19.97 19.10
CA GLU A 313 -9.01 20.64 18.16
C GLU A 313 -8.29 21.06 16.88
N ALA A 314 -7.08 21.62 17.00
CA ALA A 314 -6.26 22.00 15.86
C ALA A 314 -5.95 20.79 14.97
N PHE A 315 -5.51 19.67 15.55
CA PHE A 315 -5.32 18.41 14.82
C PHE A 315 -6.63 17.94 14.16
N GLY A 316 -7.73 17.93 14.91
CA GLY A 316 -9.04 17.53 14.43
C GLY A 316 -9.47 18.30 13.18
N GLN A 317 -9.49 19.64 13.27
CA GLN A 317 -10.03 20.51 12.23
C GLN A 317 -9.11 20.65 11.01
N TRP A 318 -7.79 20.77 11.23
CA TRP A 318 -6.86 21.11 10.14
C TRP A 318 -6.21 19.91 9.47
N LEU A 319 -6.18 18.74 10.13
CA LEU A 319 -5.50 17.55 9.61
C LEU A 319 -6.44 16.34 9.53
N LEU A 320 -7.04 15.93 10.64
CA LEU A 320 -7.71 14.63 10.73
C LEU A 320 -9.04 14.60 9.97
N GLN A 321 -9.90 15.62 10.14
CA GLN A 321 -11.17 15.73 9.42
C GLN A 321 -10.99 15.93 7.91
N PRO A 322 -10.11 16.82 7.42
CA PRO A 322 -9.87 16.97 5.98
C PRO A 322 -9.37 15.69 5.29
N LEU A 323 -8.65 14.85 6.04
CA LEU A 323 -8.14 13.57 5.54
C LEU A 323 -9.09 12.39 5.78
N GLY A 324 -10.23 12.58 6.45
CA GLY A 324 -11.19 11.53 6.75
C GLY A 324 -10.65 10.44 7.69
N LEU A 325 -9.79 10.79 8.64
CA LEU A 325 -9.14 9.86 9.58
C LEU A 325 -10.02 9.66 10.83
N GLU A 326 -11.13 8.94 10.67
CA GLU A 326 -12.20 8.80 11.67
C GLU A 326 -11.79 8.06 12.95
N HIS A 327 -10.73 7.26 12.90
CA HIS A 327 -10.23 6.48 14.04
C HIS A 327 -8.93 7.07 14.58
N THR A 328 -8.69 8.36 14.32
CA THR A 328 -7.48 9.07 14.74
C THR A 328 -7.83 10.29 15.58
N PHE A 329 -7.11 10.50 16.68
CA PHE A 329 -7.22 11.70 17.50
C PHE A 329 -5.94 11.93 18.31
N LEU A 330 -5.74 13.16 18.80
CA LEU A 330 -4.72 13.47 19.80
C LEU A 330 -5.31 13.19 21.19
N ASP A 331 -4.67 12.32 21.97
CA ASP A 331 -5.10 12.02 23.34
C ASP A 331 -4.37 12.89 24.36
N ASP A 332 -5.12 13.73 25.06
CA ASP A 332 -4.63 14.62 26.11
C ASP A 332 -5.37 14.42 27.44
N TYR A 333 -6.20 13.36 27.58
CA TYR A 333 -7.07 13.20 28.73
C TYR A 333 -7.16 11.77 29.30
N SER A 334 -6.82 10.74 28.52
CA SER A 334 -7.11 9.36 28.94
C SER A 334 -6.22 8.89 30.11
N THR A 335 -6.81 8.08 31.00
CA THR A 335 -6.16 7.56 32.21
C THR A 335 -6.66 6.15 32.54
N TYR A 336 -6.11 5.50 33.57
CA TYR A 336 -6.63 4.21 34.05
C TYR A 336 -8.11 4.24 34.48
N SER A 337 -8.65 5.41 34.88
CA SER A 337 -10.07 5.59 35.21
C SER A 337 -10.93 6.02 34.02
N GLN A 338 -10.31 6.50 32.94
CA GLN A 338 -10.97 6.97 31.72
C GLN A 338 -10.21 6.40 30.51
N LYS A 339 -10.45 5.13 30.21
CA LYS A 339 -9.78 4.40 29.14
C LYS A 339 -10.38 4.72 27.78
N ILE A 340 -9.58 4.52 26.74
CA ILE A 340 -10.02 4.48 25.34
C ILE A 340 -10.51 3.05 25.06
N ASP A 341 -11.80 2.91 24.72
CA ASP A 341 -12.45 1.60 24.59
C ASP A 341 -11.84 0.69 23.51
N SER A 342 -11.43 1.27 22.37
CA SER A 342 -10.91 0.49 21.24
C SER A 342 -9.38 0.33 21.25
N LEU A 343 -8.69 0.81 22.29
CA LEU A 343 -7.24 0.74 22.37
C LEU A 343 -6.80 -0.71 22.56
N ALA A 344 -5.90 -1.19 21.70
CA ALA A 344 -5.20 -2.46 21.90
C ALA A 344 -4.40 -2.37 23.20
N GLU A 345 -4.81 -3.10 24.23
CA GLU A 345 -4.25 -2.98 25.57
C GLU A 345 -2.84 -3.59 25.63
N ASN A 346 -2.00 -2.94 26.44
CA ASN A 346 -0.81 -3.53 27.02
C ASN A 346 -0.73 -3.13 28.51
N SER A 347 0.27 -3.61 29.23
CA SER A 347 0.39 -3.38 30.68
C SER A 347 0.75 -1.94 31.07
N ARG A 348 1.08 -1.08 30.10
CA ARG A 348 1.66 0.25 30.31
C ARG A 348 0.91 1.38 29.62
N SER A 349 -0.22 1.09 28.96
CA SER A 349 -0.98 2.03 28.11
C SER A 349 -1.37 3.35 28.78
N TYR A 350 -1.34 3.42 30.12
CA TYR A 350 -1.68 4.60 30.91
C TYR A 350 -0.65 4.87 32.03
N ASP A 351 0.61 4.45 31.85
CA ASP A 351 1.69 4.60 32.85
C ASP A 351 1.98 6.07 33.22
N TYR A 352 1.73 6.99 32.30
CA TYR A 352 1.79 8.43 32.56
C TYR A 352 0.82 9.22 31.68
N HIS A 353 0.47 10.41 32.12
CA HIS A 353 -0.48 11.28 31.41
C HIS A 353 0.10 11.81 30.09
N LEU A 354 -0.68 11.78 29.01
CA LEU A 354 -0.19 12.08 27.66
C LEU A 354 0.02 13.58 27.40
N THR A 355 -0.44 14.45 28.30
CA THR A 355 -0.10 15.89 28.23
C THR A 355 1.37 16.17 28.44
N SER A 356 2.17 15.25 29.00
CA SER A 356 3.64 15.38 28.97
C SER A 356 4.23 15.10 27.59
N VAL A 357 3.50 14.41 26.71
CA VAL A 357 3.99 13.96 25.40
C VAL A 357 3.54 14.92 24.30
N GLY A 358 2.27 15.32 24.33
CA GLY A 358 1.67 16.26 23.36
C GLY A 358 1.89 15.84 21.90
N ALA A 359 2.14 16.83 21.04
CA ALA A 359 2.37 16.63 19.60
C ALA A 359 3.55 15.68 19.28
N ALA A 360 4.48 15.46 20.21
CA ALA A 360 5.61 14.56 19.99
C ALA A 360 5.20 13.08 19.88
N GLY A 361 4.05 12.68 20.42
CA GLY A 361 3.73 11.25 20.52
C GLY A 361 2.32 10.85 20.98
N ALA A 362 1.43 11.79 21.23
CA ALA A 362 0.12 11.53 21.84
C ALA A 362 -1.00 11.14 20.87
N ILE A 363 -0.72 10.97 19.57
CA ILE A 363 -1.74 10.51 18.62
C ILE A 363 -2.10 9.05 18.88
N VAL A 364 -3.40 8.79 18.89
CA VAL A 364 -4.03 7.48 18.88
C VAL A 364 -4.63 7.26 17.49
N SER A 365 -4.35 6.11 16.87
CA SER A 365 -4.80 5.80 15.50
C SER A 365 -4.92 4.30 15.26
N THR A 366 -5.57 3.90 14.17
CA THR A 366 -5.45 2.56 13.58
C THR A 366 -4.35 2.54 12.51
N PRO A 367 -3.76 1.38 12.17
CA PRO A 367 -2.86 1.27 11.02
C PRO A 367 -3.54 1.66 9.70
N THR A 368 -4.83 1.42 9.54
CA THR A 368 -5.59 1.82 8.34
C THR A 368 -5.60 3.34 8.15
N ASP A 369 -5.81 4.11 9.21
CA ASP A 369 -5.77 5.57 9.13
C ASP A 369 -4.33 6.11 9.00
N VAL A 370 -3.34 5.47 9.64
CA VAL A 370 -1.93 5.83 9.42
C VAL A 370 -1.51 5.61 7.96
N ALA A 371 -1.94 4.52 7.33
CA ALA A 371 -1.67 4.29 5.90
C ALA A 371 -2.36 5.33 5.00
N ARG A 372 -3.60 5.72 5.31
CA ARG A 372 -4.30 6.82 4.62
C ARG A 372 -3.58 8.15 4.77
N PHE A 373 -3.14 8.47 5.99
CA PHE A 373 -2.34 9.65 6.29
C PHE A 373 -1.05 9.68 5.45
N GLY A 374 -0.31 8.57 5.43
CA GLY A 374 0.90 8.44 4.63
C GLY A 374 0.64 8.75 3.16
N GLN A 375 -0.40 8.14 2.60
CA GLN A 375 -0.75 8.32 1.20
C GLN A 375 -1.14 9.76 0.90
N ALA A 376 -1.95 10.38 1.75
CA ALA A 376 -2.44 11.75 1.53
C ALA A 376 -1.36 12.82 1.67
N VAL A 377 -0.41 12.64 2.60
CA VAL A 377 0.63 13.63 2.89
C VAL A 377 1.84 13.49 1.97
N TYR A 378 2.33 12.28 1.74
CA TYR A 378 3.55 12.08 0.95
C TYR A 378 3.28 11.87 -0.55
N GLY A 379 2.17 11.21 -0.90
CA GLY A 379 1.79 10.95 -2.30
C GLY A 379 0.65 11.83 -2.82
N GLY A 380 -0.20 12.31 -1.93
CA GLY A 380 -1.42 13.03 -2.25
C GLY A 380 -1.23 14.54 -2.40
N THR A 381 -2.33 15.27 -2.21
CA THR A 381 -2.42 16.72 -2.46
C THR A 381 -2.69 17.52 -1.19
N TYR A 382 -2.56 16.92 0.01
CA TYR A 382 -2.77 17.65 1.25
C TYR A 382 -1.72 18.75 1.46
N LEU A 383 -0.46 18.42 1.14
CA LEU A 383 0.65 19.37 1.05
C LEU A 383 0.96 19.68 -0.42
N SER A 384 1.46 20.88 -0.68
CA SER A 384 2.03 21.26 -1.97
C SER A 384 3.25 20.40 -2.33
N GLU A 385 3.56 20.29 -3.62
CA GLU A 385 4.77 19.58 -4.08
C GLU A 385 6.06 20.15 -3.47
N SER A 386 6.13 21.47 -3.26
CA SER A 386 7.27 22.12 -2.59
C SER A 386 7.39 21.69 -1.13
N SER A 387 6.29 21.60 -0.39
CA SER A 387 6.31 21.15 1.01
C SER A 387 6.61 19.67 1.12
N LYS A 388 6.11 18.83 0.21
CA LYS A 388 6.47 17.41 0.16
C LYS A 388 7.97 17.21 -0.14
N ALA A 389 8.51 17.95 -1.09
CA ALA A 389 9.94 17.94 -1.40
C ALA A 389 10.79 18.43 -0.20
N ALA A 390 10.36 19.50 0.46
CA ALA A 390 11.03 19.99 1.67
C ALA A 390 10.94 18.97 2.82
N MET A 391 9.79 18.33 3.01
CA MET A 391 9.59 17.29 4.01
C MET A 391 10.53 16.11 3.81
N ALA A 392 10.74 15.69 2.55
CA ALA A 392 11.62 14.59 2.16
C ALA A 392 13.10 14.98 1.94
N THR A 393 13.48 16.24 2.17
CA THR A 393 14.88 16.66 2.08
C THR A 393 15.64 16.25 3.33
N ASP A 394 16.83 15.67 3.18
CA ASP A 394 17.66 15.28 4.32
C ASP A 394 18.39 16.49 4.92
N TYR A 395 17.98 16.90 6.12
CA TYR A 395 18.63 17.95 6.90
C TYR A 395 19.51 17.39 8.01
N GLY A 396 19.30 16.12 8.40
CA GLY A 396 19.95 15.51 9.56
C GLY A 396 21.35 14.96 9.26
N PHE A 397 21.54 14.32 8.09
CA PHE A 397 22.75 13.55 7.83
C PHE A 397 24.04 14.37 7.86
N ALA A 398 24.05 15.53 7.20
CA ALA A 398 25.23 16.40 7.10
C ALA A 398 25.71 16.93 8.46
N VAL A 399 24.85 16.89 9.48
CA VAL A 399 25.12 17.38 10.85
C VAL A 399 25.12 16.25 11.88
N GLY A 400 25.31 15.00 11.44
CA GLY A 400 25.54 13.83 12.31
C GLY A 400 24.29 13.05 12.69
N GLY A 401 23.16 13.29 12.03
CA GLY A 401 21.93 12.53 12.18
C GLY A 401 21.84 11.30 11.29
N ASP A 402 20.82 10.47 11.55
CA ASP A 402 20.51 9.28 10.77
C ASP A 402 19.35 9.59 9.81
N HIS A 403 19.68 10.32 8.74
CA HIS A 403 18.80 10.69 7.62
C HIS A 403 17.38 11.15 8.03
N TYR A 404 17.23 12.46 8.27
CA TYR A 404 16.00 13.03 8.83
C TYR A 404 15.57 14.30 8.08
N GLY A 405 14.29 14.34 7.70
CA GLY A 405 13.65 15.47 7.03
C GLY A 405 12.86 16.35 7.98
N LEU A 406 11.70 16.85 7.54
CA LEU A 406 10.80 17.61 8.41
C LEU A 406 9.83 16.66 9.11
N GLY A 407 10.15 16.23 10.34
CA GLY A 407 9.37 15.25 11.11
C GLY A 407 9.19 13.88 10.47
N THR A 408 10.08 13.54 9.53
CA THR A 408 10.07 12.27 8.81
C THR A 408 11.48 11.70 8.74
N ARG A 409 11.58 10.37 8.79
CA ARG A 409 12.79 9.60 8.55
C ARG A 409 12.87 9.23 7.09
N LEU A 410 14.10 9.15 6.61
CA LEU A 410 14.46 8.84 5.24
C LEU A 410 15.22 7.51 5.27
N TRP A 411 14.66 6.48 4.68
CA TRP A 411 15.27 5.15 4.65
C TRP A 411 15.52 4.68 3.23
N ASP A 412 16.55 3.85 3.07
CA ASP A 412 16.83 3.08 1.86
C ASP A 412 17.19 1.64 2.26
N ASP A 413 16.20 0.75 2.19
CA ASP A 413 16.38 -0.67 2.47
C ASP A 413 16.56 -1.45 1.16
N ASN A 414 17.80 -1.79 0.84
CA ASN A 414 18.18 -2.53 -0.37
C ASN A 414 17.66 -1.89 -1.67
N GLY A 415 17.75 -0.57 -1.78
CA GLY A 415 17.28 0.20 -2.93
C GLY A 415 15.79 0.56 -2.85
N VAL A 416 15.08 0.18 -1.78
CA VAL A 416 13.69 0.61 -1.51
C VAL A 416 13.70 1.87 -0.66
N VAL A 417 13.66 3.03 -1.34
CA VAL A 417 13.50 4.32 -0.66
C VAL A 417 12.09 4.43 -0.09
N HIS A 418 11.99 4.78 1.18
CA HIS A 418 10.72 5.03 1.84
C HIS A 418 10.82 6.11 2.92
N LEU A 419 9.69 6.77 3.15
CA LEU A 419 9.53 7.93 4.03
C LEU A 419 8.58 7.60 5.17
N GLY A 420 8.77 8.18 6.34
CA GLY A 420 7.77 8.06 7.40
C GLY A 420 8.37 8.18 8.78
N HIS A 421 7.94 7.36 9.72
CA HIS A 421 8.48 7.43 11.08
C HIS A 421 8.19 6.15 11.85
N THR A 422 9.06 5.81 12.80
CA THR A 422 8.83 4.75 13.79
C THR A 422 8.26 5.34 15.07
N GLY A 423 7.56 4.53 15.86
CA GLY A 423 7.03 4.91 17.16
C GLY A 423 7.35 3.87 18.23
N ALA A 424 7.73 4.36 19.41
CA ALA A 424 7.87 3.57 20.61
C ALA A 424 7.40 4.40 21.81
N LEU A 425 6.36 3.93 22.50
CA LEU A 425 5.82 4.57 23.70
C LEU A 425 5.04 3.52 24.47
N MET A 426 5.26 3.37 25.78
CA MET A 426 4.45 2.50 26.65
C MET A 426 4.21 1.12 26.03
N ASP A 427 5.28 0.45 25.62
CA ASP A 427 5.26 -0.90 25.01
C ASP A 427 4.52 -1.03 23.67
N TYR A 428 3.98 0.05 23.11
CA TYR A 428 3.58 0.09 21.72
C TYR A 428 4.80 0.19 20.80
N ARG A 429 4.72 -0.46 19.64
CA ARG A 429 5.56 -0.15 18.48
C ARG A 429 4.67 0.21 17.31
N SER A 430 5.13 1.14 16.49
CA SER A 430 4.42 1.53 15.28
C SER A 430 5.41 1.96 14.21
N ILE A 431 4.98 1.87 12.95
CA ILE A 431 5.71 2.46 11.84
C ILE A 431 4.73 2.94 10.77
N LEU A 432 5.10 4.03 10.13
CA LEU A 432 4.58 4.48 8.85
C LEU A 432 5.72 4.43 7.83
N MET A 433 5.46 3.84 6.67
CA MET A 433 6.33 3.86 5.50
C MET A 433 5.51 4.23 4.26
N TYR A 434 5.88 5.30 3.57
CA TYR A 434 5.41 5.61 2.24
C TYR A 434 6.53 5.31 1.24
N ILE A 435 6.23 4.53 0.21
CA ILE A 435 7.17 4.12 -0.83
C ILE A 435 6.87 4.96 -2.08
N PRO A 436 7.67 5.99 -2.40
CA PRO A 436 7.35 6.89 -3.51
C PRO A 436 7.25 6.20 -4.87
N GLU A 437 8.14 5.23 -5.14
CA GLU A 437 8.17 4.50 -6.42
C GLU A 437 6.91 3.65 -6.64
N ALA A 438 6.39 3.04 -5.56
CA ALA A 438 5.17 2.25 -5.61
C ALA A 438 3.90 3.10 -5.40
N ASN A 439 4.04 4.37 -4.99
CA ASN A 439 2.95 5.22 -4.53
C ASN A 439 2.01 4.49 -3.55
N ALA A 440 2.62 3.80 -2.58
CA ALA A 440 1.93 2.95 -1.63
C ALA A 440 2.35 3.30 -0.19
N SER A 441 1.41 3.16 0.75
CA SER A 441 1.66 3.39 2.17
C SER A 441 1.48 2.11 2.97
N ILE A 442 2.42 1.84 3.87
CA ILE A 442 2.42 0.71 4.81
C ILE A 442 2.39 1.30 6.21
N ALA A 443 1.50 0.78 7.04
CA ALA A 443 1.47 1.07 8.47
C ALA A 443 1.40 -0.24 9.25
N LEU A 444 2.09 -0.30 10.38
CA LEU A 444 2.04 -1.43 11.29
C LEU A 444 2.06 -0.94 12.73
N SER A 445 1.34 -1.61 13.63
CA SER A 445 1.39 -1.36 15.06
C SER A 445 1.30 -2.64 15.87
N THR A 446 2.02 -2.69 16.99
CA THR A 446 2.00 -3.79 17.97
C THR A 446 1.66 -3.22 19.34
N ASN A 447 0.95 -4.00 20.15
CA ASN A 447 0.71 -3.75 21.58
C ASN A 447 1.71 -4.51 22.46
N ASP A 448 2.93 -4.68 21.97
CA ASP A 448 3.99 -5.47 22.60
C ASP A 448 5.38 -4.93 22.19
N PRO A 449 6.34 -4.80 23.12
CA PRO A 449 7.66 -4.25 22.85
C PRO A 449 8.64 -5.30 22.28
N HIS A 450 8.14 -6.37 21.65
CA HIS A 450 8.92 -7.49 21.12
C HIS A 450 10.15 -7.03 20.32
N THR A 451 11.32 -7.60 20.64
CA THR A 451 12.61 -7.17 20.04
C THR A 451 12.65 -7.36 18.53
N ASN A 452 11.95 -8.38 18.02
CA ASN A 452 11.96 -8.75 16.60
C ASN A 452 10.77 -8.19 15.80
N TRP A 453 9.99 -7.26 16.33
CA TRP A 453 8.81 -6.73 15.61
C TRP A 453 9.15 -6.17 14.21
N TYR A 454 10.39 -5.71 14.01
CA TYR A 454 10.87 -5.19 12.73
C TYR A 454 10.95 -6.27 11.63
N ASP A 455 10.96 -7.57 11.98
CA ASP A 455 10.86 -8.66 11.00
C ASP A 455 9.52 -8.66 10.26
N LEU A 456 8.44 -8.22 10.93
CA LEU A 456 7.12 -8.05 10.32
C LEU A 456 7.13 -6.87 9.35
N VAL A 457 7.75 -5.76 9.77
CA VAL A 457 7.91 -4.54 8.96
C VAL A 457 8.67 -4.86 7.67
N ASN A 458 9.83 -5.51 7.79
CA ASN A 458 10.66 -5.89 6.65
C ASN A 458 9.93 -6.86 5.71
N GLY A 459 9.22 -7.86 6.24
CA GLY A 459 8.44 -8.79 5.43
C GLY A 459 7.39 -8.07 4.60
N LEU A 460 6.62 -7.18 5.21
CA LEU A 460 5.60 -6.39 4.51
C LEU A 460 6.21 -5.45 3.47
N LEU A 461 7.31 -4.75 3.80
CA LEU A 461 8.01 -3.87 2.87
C LEU A 461 8.43 -4.64 1.61
N VAL A 462 9.04 -5.82 1.77
CA VAL A 462 9.47 -6.68 0.66
C VAL A 462 8.29 -7.16 -0.18
N VAL A 463 7.19 -7.59 0.45
CA VAL A 463 5.98 -8.05 -0.26
C VAL A 463 5.40 -6.93 -1.12
N VAL A 464 5.27 -5.73 -0.57
CA VAL A 464 4.70 -4.58 -1.29
C VAL A 464 5.66 -4.08 -2.36
N ALA A 465 6.95 -3.91 -2.05
CA ALA A 465 7.94 -3.44 -3.03
C ALA A 465 8.04 -4.39 -4.23
N ASN A 466 8.10 -5.71 -4.01
CA ASN A 466 8.14 -6.70 -5.10
C ASN A 466 6.82 -6.85 -5.86
N HIS A 467 5.71 -6.31 -5.35
CA HIS A 467 4.45 -6.32 -6.09
C HIS A 467 4.42 -5.22 -7.16
N TYR A 468 5.06 -4.09 -6.88
CA TYR A 468 5.02 -2.89 -7.73
C TYR A 468 6.31 -2.63 -8.52
N ARG A 469 7.39 -3.34 -8.21
CA ARG A 469 8.63 -3.41 -9.00
C ARG A 469 8.62 -4.67 -9.85
#